data_AF-A0A416TYY1-F1
#
_entry.id   AF-A0A416TYY1-F1
#
_cell.length_a   1.000
_cell.length_b   1.000
_cell.length_c   1.000
_cell.angle_alpha   90.00
_cell.angle_beta   90.00
_cell.angle_gamma   90.00
#
_symmetry.space_group_name_H-M   'P 1'
#
loop_
_entity.id
_entity.type
_entity.pdbx_description
1 polymer ?
#
loop_
_entity_poly.entity_id
_entity_poly.type
_entity_poly.pdbx_seq_one_letter_code
_entity_poly.pdbx_strand_id
1 'polypeptide(L)' 'MAAFTYKKTSTTSMKVTGILNPQTMVINVDGEDKQLSTLLRDFADLPVEINIKVKDEEELDEPVDVE' A
#
# COMPACT_ATOMS: atom_id res chain seq x y z
N MET A 1 8.81 -38.28 -4.72
CA MET A 1 8.73 -37.06 -5.55
C MET A 1 7.39 -37.09 -6.27
N ALA A 2 6.39 -36.33 -5.81
CA ALA A 2 5.12 -36.25 -6.53
C ALA A 2 5.31 -35.27 -7.69
N ALA A 3 5.25 -35.78 -8.93
CA ALA A 3 5.56 -35.02 -10.16
C ALA A 3 4.39 -34.18 -10.69
N PHE A 4 3.39 -33.91 -9.86
CA PHE A 4 2.25 -33.09 -10.23
C PHE A 4 1.68 -32.40 -9.00
N THR A 5 1.62 -31.07 -9.05
CA THR A 5 0.98 -30.25 -8.01
C THR A 5 -0.01 -29.33 -8.71
N TYR A 6 -1.29 -29.44 -8.36
CA TYR A 6 -2.37 -28.62 -8.91
C TYR A 6 -3.00 -27.82 -7.77
N LYS A 7 -2.81 -26.49 -7.80
CA LYS A 7 -3.28 -25.56 -6.76
C LYS A 7 -3.95 -24.37 -7.42
N LYS A 8 -5.13 -24.00 -6.91
CA LYS A 8 -5.76 -22.72 -7.18
C LYS A 8 -5.36 -21.72 -6.09
N THR A 9 -4.82 -20.58 -6.50
CA THR A 9 -4.52 -19.45 -5.61
C THR A 9 -5.43 -18.30 -6.01
N SER A 10 -5.99 -17.61 -5.02
CA SER A 10 -6.76 -16.38 -5.21
C SER A 10 -6.18 -15.32 -4.30
N THR A 11 -5.93 -14.13 -4.85
CA THR A 11 -5.33 -13.02 -4.12
C THR A 11 -6.16 -11.77 -4.35
N THR A 12 -6.52 -11.10 -3.26
CA THR A 12 -7.10 -9.76 -3.27
C THR A 12 -6.05 -8.80 -2.71
N SER A 13 -5.75 -7.71 -3.41
CA SER A 13 -4.71 -6.76 -3.01
C SER A 13 -5.22 -5.32 -3.12
N MET A 14 -4.89 -4.49 -2.13
CA MET A 14 -5.20 -3.05 -2.10
C MET A 14 -3.90 -2.27 -1.86
N LYS A 15 -3.67 -1.24 -2.67
CA LYS A 15 -2.57 -0.28 -2.49
C LYS A 15 -3.17 1.11 -2.32
N VAL A 16 -2.88 1.77 -1.20
CA VAL A 16 -3.28 3.15 -0.92
C VAL A 16 -2.05 3.93 -0.53
N THR A 17 -1.81 5.05 -1.19
CA THR A 17 -0.69 5.96 -0.91
C THR A 17 -1.28 7.27 -0.40
N GLY A 18 -0.78 7.76 0.73
CA GLY A 18 -1.29 8.96 1.36
C GLY A 18 -0.69 9.16 2.74
N ILE A 19 -1.16 10.20 3.43
CA ILE A 19 -0.70 10.53 4.80
C ILE A 19 -1.61 9.80 5.79
N LEU A 20 -1.04 8.83 6.51
CA LEU A 20 -1.75 8.04 7.51
C LEU A 20 -1.84 8.78 8.85
N ASN A 21 -3.06 8.96 9.35
CA ASN A 21 -3.31 9.28 10.75
C ASN A 21 -3.82 8.02 11.49
N PRO A 22 -2.96 7.37 12.30
CA PRO A 22 -3.34 6.13 12.98
C PRO A 22 -4.30 6.34 14.16
N GLN A 23 -4.44 7.56 14.68
CA GLN A 23 -5.34 7.85 15.80
C GLN A 23 -6.80 7.89 15.35
N THR A 24 -7.04 8.46 14.17
CA THR A 24 -8.39 8.56 13.58
C THR A 24 -8.69 7.46 12.58
N MET A 25 -7.68 6.64 12.23
CA MET A 25 -7.77 5.63 11.17
C MET A 25 -8.20 6.23 9.83
N VAL A 26 -7.64 7.41 9.51
CA VAL A 26 -7.86 8.13 8.25
C VAL A 26 -6.56 8.17 7.48
N ILE A 27 -6.65 7.97 6.16
CA ILE A 27 -5.56 8.25 5.22
C ILE A 27 -6.00 9.38 4.31
N ASN A 28 -5.22 10.45 4.28
CA ASN A 28 -5.43 11.54 3.33
C ASN A 28 -4.77 11.17 2.00
N VAL A 29 -5.56 11.08 0.94
CA VAL A 29 -5.12 10.75 -0.41
C VAL A 29 -5.46 11.96 -1.28
N ASP A 30 -4.43 12.67 -1.73
CA ASP A 30 -4.57 13.84 -2.61
C ASP A 30 -5.55 14.91 -2.09
N GLY A 31 -5.55 15.15 -0.77
CA GLY A 31 -6.45 16.11 -0.12
C GLY A 31 -7.81 15.54 0.28
N GLU A 32 -8.12 14.29 -0.08
CA GLU A 32 -9.33 13.61 0.34
C GLU A 32 -9.08 12.65 1.52
N ASP A 33 -9.82 12.85 2.60
CA ASP A 33 -9.81 11.95 3.74
C ASP A 33 -10.59 10.65 3.44
N LYS A 34 -9.92 9.50 3.55
CA LYS A 34 -10.52 8.17 3.41
C LYS A 34 -10.41 7.40 4.72
N GLN A 35 -11.52 6.80 5.15
CA GLN A 35 -11.54 5.99 6.37
C GLN A 35 -10.94 4.60 6.12
N LEU A 36 -9.79 4.30 6.72
CA LEU A 36 -9.12 2.99 6.58
C LEU A 36 -9.98 1.85 7.08
N SER A 37 -10.75 2.04 8.15
CA SER A 37 -11.63 0.99 8.67
C SER A 37 -12.73 0.59 7.69
N THR A 38 -13.09 1.45 6.74
CA THR A 38 -14.01 1.13 5.65
C THR A 38 -13.28 0.37 4.54
N LEU A 39 -12.10 0.85 4.14
CA LEU A 39 -11.28 0.22 3.09
C LEU A 39 -10.84 -1.19 3.46
N LEU A 40 -10.49 -1.42 4.73
CA LEU A 40 -10.03 -2.71 5.23
C LEU A 40 -11.17 -3.73 5.44
N ARG A 41 -12.45 -3.36 5.25
CA ARG A 41 -13.58 -4.29 5.43
C ARG A 41 -13.51 -5.49 4.49
N ASP A 42 -13.01 -5.30 3.28
CA ASP A 42 -12.85 -6.37 2.29
C ASP A 42 -11.83 -7.44 2.73
N PHE A 43 -11.04 -7.15 3.77
CA PHE A 43 -10.05 -8.04 4.35
C PHE A 43 -10.41 -8.51 5.77
N ALA A 44 -11.63 -8.24 6.24
CA ALA A 44 -12.08 -8.63 7.56
C ALA A 44 -11.99 -10.16 7.75
N ASP A 45 -11.54 -10.59 8.93
CA ASP A 45 -11.39 -11.99 9.33
C ASP A 45 -10.45 -12.84 8.45
N LEU A 46 -9.64 -12.21 7.59
CA LEU A 46 -8.62 -12.88 6.79
C LEU A 46 -7.22 -12.68 7.39
N PRO A 47 -6.31 -13.67 7.26
CA PRO A 47 -4.91 -13.47 7.58
C PRO A 47 -4.31 -12.46 6.60
N VAL A 48 -3.91 -11.29 7.11
CA VAL A 48 -3.31 -10.21 6.33
C VAL A 48 -1.89 -9.93 6.80
N GLU A 49 -1.00 -9.67 5.84
CA GLU A 49 0.32 -9.07 6.09
C GLU A 49 0.25 -7.59 5.69
N ILE A 50 0.57 -6.68 6.61
CA ILE A 50 0.58 -5.23 6.36
C ILE A 50 2.03 -4.77 6.26
N ASN A 51 2.42 -4.24 5.11
CA ASN A 51 3.73 -3.62 4.90
C ASN A 51 3.59 -2.09 4.88
N ILE A 52 4.24 -1.40 5.82
CA ILE A 52 4.24 0.07 5.91
C ILE A 52 5.61 0.59 5.48
N LYS A 53 5.64 1.49 4.51
CA LYS A 53 6.87 2.11 4.00
C LYS A 53 6.68 3.62 3.90
N VAL A 54 7.59 4.38 4.51
CA VAL A 54 7.73 5.82 4.26
C VAL A 54 8.80 5.98 3.19
N LYS A 55 8.46 6.67 2.09
CA LYS A 55 9.38 6.93 0.98
C LYS A 55 9.27 8.41 0.65
N ASP A 56 10.39 9.10 0.69
CA ASP A 56 10.54 10.48 0.27
C ASP A 56 11.25 10.44 -1.08
N GLU A 57 10.59 10.93 -2.13
CA GLU A 57 11.14 10.97 -3.48
C GLU A 57 11.14 12.43 -3.93
N GLU A 58 12.33 12.97 -4.11
CA GLU A 58 12.53 14.31 -4.64
C GLU A 58 12.99 14.18 -6.09
N GLU A 59 12.26 14.81 -7.02
CA GLU A 59 12.75 14.97 -8.39
C GLU A 59 13.88 15.98 -8.36
N LEU A 60 15.09 15.48 -8.61
CA LEU A 60 16.26 16.33 -8.79
C LEU A 60 16.33 16.77 -10.25
N ASP A 61 16.60 18.05 -10.47
CA ASP A 61 16.93 18.55 -11.80
C ASP A 61 18.16 17.81 -12.37
N GLU A 62 18.21 17.69 -13.69
CA GLU A 62 19.39 17.16 -14.37
C GLU A 62 20.63 17.98 -13.95
N PRO A 63 21.71 17.33 -13.46
CA PRO A 63 22.90 18.05 -13.06
C PRO A 63 23.50 18.75 -14.27
N VAL A 64 23.64 20.08 -14.18
CA VAL A 64 24.30 20.88 -15.21
C VAL A 64 25.82 20.85 -15.01
N ASP A 65 26.57 20.66 -16.08
CA ASP A 65 28.03 20.78 -16.07
C ASP A 65 28.41 22.21 -15.66
N VAL A 66 29.12 22.34 -14.55
CA VAL A 66 29.72 23.60 -14.08
C VAL A 66 31.10 23.70 -14.74
N GLU A 67 31.24 24.58 -15.73
CA GLU A 67 32.55 25.01 -16.28
C GLU A 67 33.33 25.88 -15.30
#